data_AF-A0A2V8TR38-F1
#
_entry.id   AF-A0A2V8TR38-F1
#
_cell.length_a   1.000
_cell.length_b   1.000
_cell.length_c   1.000
_cell.angle_alpha   90.00
_cell.angle_beta   90.00
_cell.angle_gamma   90.00
#
_symmetry.space_group_name_H-M   'P 1'
#
loop_
_entity.id
_entity.type
_entity.pdbx_description
1 polymer ?
#
loop_
_entity_poly.entity_id
_entity_poly.type
_entity_poly.pdbx_seq_one_letter_code
_entity_poly.pdbx_strand_id
1 'polypeptide(L)'
;MASRLCRVSFIDGERVEHSVEVSAASLYGACVRALVEFRRAGFAEVAFGPTTRLTVTVKAPEIVHAVTVGKLQAWLETGGKTPGEQALKKTLRDALGERPAGNS
;
A
#
# COMPACT_ATOMS: atom_id res chain seq x y z
N MET A 1 3.47 -8.83 20.34
CA MET A 1 2.33 -8.16 19.67
C MET A 1 2.77 -7.73 18.28
N ALA A 2 1.95 -7.94 17.24
CA ALA A 2 2.30 -7.54 15.88
C ALA A 2 2.25 -6.01 15.72
N SER A 3 3.31 -5.41 15.15
CA SER A 3 3.36 -3.99 14.83
C SER A 3 2.83 -3.74 13.42
N ARG A 4 2.07 -2.66 13.22
CA ARG A 4 1.59 -2.20 11.90
C ARG A 4 2.30 -0.91 11.52
N LEU A 5 2.50 -0.72 10.22
CA LEU A 5 2.95 0.57 9.69
C LEU A 5 1.79 1.56 9.78
N CYS A 6 2.04 2.70 10.40
CA CYS A 6 1.07 3.76 10.60
C CYS A 6 1.64 5.06 10.06
N ARG A 7 0.84 5.82 9.31
CA ARG A 7 1.11 7.24 9.07
C ARG A 7 0.47 8.03 10.20
N VAL A 8 1.25 8.85 10.89
CA VAL A 8 0.75 9.78 11.90
C VAL A 8 0.95 11.19 11.37
N SER A 9 -0.11 12.00 11.41
CA SER A 9 -0.06 13.40 10.97
C SER A 9 -0.69 14.35 11.96
N PHE A 10 -0.34 15.62 11.84
CA PHE A 10 -1.00 16.74 12.51
C PHE A 10 -0.99 17.95 11.57
N ILE A 11 -1.82 18.93 11.89
CA ILE A 11 -1.88 20.20 11.17
C ILE A 11 -1.35 21.28 12.12
N ASP A 12 -0.38 22.06 11.66
CA ASP A 12 0.20 23.16 12.44
C ASP A 12 -0.65 24.45 12.38
N GLY A 13 -0.15 25.51 13.02
CA GLY A 13 -0.82 26.82 13.03
C GLY A 13 -0.93 27.50 11.66
N GLU A 14 -0.07 27.12 10.72
CA GLU A 14 -0.05 27.62 9.33
C GLU A 14 -0.92 26.77 8.39
N ARG A 15 -1.64 25.77 8.94
CA ARG A 15 -2.48 24.80 8.22
C ARG A 15 -1.70 23.85 7.31
N VAL A 16 -0.41 23.64 7.60
CA VAL A 16 0.41 22.66 6.89
C VAL A 16 0.24 21.29 7.56
N GLU A 17 -0.05 20.25 6.76
CA GLU A 17 -0.06 18.87 7.27
C GLU A 17 1.37 18.33 7.29
N HIS A 18 1.81 17.90 8.46
CA HIS A 18 3.07 17.22 8.66
C HIS A 18 2.81 15.77 9.03
N SER A 19 3.58 14.85 8.47
CA SER A 19 3.37 13.43 8.71
C SER A 19 4.65 12.62 8.77
N VAL A 20 4.63 11.56 9.56
CA VAL A 20 5.71 10.57 9.66
C VAL A 20 5.14 9.17 9.61
N GLU A 21 5.95 8.22 9.15
CA GLU A 21 5.60 6.79 9.16
C GLU A 21 6.31 6.09 10.31
N VAL A 22 5.55 5.35 11.12
CA VAL A 22 6.04 4.65 12.29
C VAL A 22 5.46 3.25 12.36
N SER A 23 6.23 2.29 12.86
CA SER A 23 5.71 0.96 13.20
C SER A 23 5.32 0.91 14.68
N ALA A 24 4.07 0.52 14.97
CA ALA A 24 3.58 0.43 16.34
C ALA A 24 2.55 -0.69 16.53
N ALA A 25 2.48 -1.22 17.75
CA ALA A 25 1.51 -2.24 18.14
C ALA A 25 0.23 -1.64 18.77
N SER A 26 0.21 -0.33 19.06
CA SER A 26 -0.93 0.36 19.67
C SER A 26 -1.02 1.81 19.18
N LEU A 27 -2.21 2.42 19.33
CA LEU A 27 -2.46 3.82 18.99
C LEU A 27 -1.49 4.76 19.72
N TYR A 28 -1.42 4.66 21.04
CA TYR A 28 -0.53 5.50 21.84
C TYR A 28 0.95 5.25 21.53
N GLY A 29 1.33 4.01 21.24
CA GLY A 29 2.68 3.69 20.80
C GLY A 29 3.03 4.36 19.48
N ALA A 30 2.08 4.45 18.53
CA ALA A 30 2.26 5.18 17.28
C ALA A 30 2.41 6.68 17.54
N CYS A 31 1.56 7.28 18.37
CA CYS A 31 1.61 8.70 18.70
C CYS A 31 2.93 9.10 19.35
N VAL A 32 3.39 8.36 20.37
CA VAL A 32 4.66 8.67 21.06
C VAL A 32 5.84 8.58 20.11
N ARG A 33 5.90 7.53 19.27
CA ARG A 33 6.95 7.38 18.25
C ARG A 33 6.93 8.52 17.25
N ALA A 34 5.74 8.90 16.77
CA ALA A 34 5.59 10.01 15.84
C ALA A 34 6.07 11.34 16.46
N LEU A 35 5.72 11.63 17.72
CA LEU A 35 6.19 12.81 18.43
C LEU A 35 7.72 12.84 18.58
N VAL A 36 8.35 11.69 18.82
CA VAL A 36 9.83 11.59 18.83
C VAL A 36 10.42 11.93 17.47
N GLU A 37 9.87 11.38 16.38
CA GLU A 37 10.36 11.67 15.02
C GLU A 37 10.14 13.13 14.62
N PHE A 38 8.98 13.71 14.97
CA PHE A 38 8.74 15.13 14.72
C PHE A 38 9.72 16.03 15.49
N ARG A 39 10.01 15.73 16.77
CA ARG A 39 11.03 16.46 17.53
C ARG A 39 12.42 16.36 16.89
N ARG A 40 12.79 15.19 16.35
CA ARG A 40 14.06 14.99 15.62
C ARG A 40 14.12 15.80 14.33
N ALA A 41 12.99 15.99 13.66
CA ALA A 41 12.86 16.80 12.46
C ALA A 41 12.85 18.32 12.74
N GLY A 42 13.06 18.76 13.98
CA GLY A 42 13.20 20.18 14.34
C GLY A 42 11.89 20.88 14.68
N PHE A 43 10.79 20.15 14.76
CA PHE A 43 9.54 20.70 15.25
C PHE A 43 9.62 20.89 16.77
N ALA A 44 9.67 22.14 17.23
CA ALA A 44 9.67 22.48 18.65
C ALA A 44 8.30 22.21 19.31
N GLU A 45 8.24 22.18 20.64
CA GLU A 45 7.00 22.07 21.43
C GLU A 45 5.90 23.08 21.03
N VAL A 46 6.29 24.21 20.40
CA VAL A 46 5.36 25.22 19.86
C VAL A 46 4.53 24.69 18.66
N ALA A 47 5.01 23.67 17.95
CA ALA A 47 4.30 23.09 16.81
C ALA A 47 3.15 22.14 17.20
N PHE A 48 3.16 21.61 18.44
CA PHE A 48 2.13 20.69 18.93
C PHE A 48 1.86 20.92 20.43
N GLY A 49 0.92 21.82 20.73
CA GLY A 49 0.42 22.02 22.10
C GLY A 49 -0.53 20.90 22.58
N PRO A 50 -1.00 20.94 23.84
CA PRO A 50 -1.86 19.90 24.45
C PRO A 50 -3.17 19.62 23.71
N THR A 51 -3.64 20.58 22.91
CA THR A 51 -4.88 20.47 22.12
C THR A 51 -4.64 19.99 20.68
N THR A 52 -3.39 19.71 20.30
CA THR A 52 -3.04 19.30 18.94
C THR A 52 -3.59 17.92 18.65
N ARG A 53 -4.37 17.83 17.56
CA ARG A 53 -4.95 16.58 17.12
C ARG A 53 -3.95 15.81 16.26
N LEU A 54 -3.53 14.64 16.75
CA LEU A 54 -2.84 13.65 15.92
C LEU A 54 -3.86 12.78 15.19
N THR A 55 -3.70 12.66 13.88
CA THR A 55 -4.45 11.73 13.03
C THR A 55 -3.58 10.51 12.76
N VAL A 56 -4.08 9.31 13.07
CA VAL A 56 -3.34 8.05 12.87
C VAL A 56 -4.05 7.22 11.82
N THR A 57 -3.36 6.99 10.71
CA THR A 57 -3.81 6.11 9.63
C THR A 57 -2.99 4.83 9.67
N VAL A 58 -3.64 3.71 10.00
CA VAL A 58 -3.01 2.38 9.97
C VAL A 58 -2.98 1.90 8.52
N LYS A 59 -1.78 1.66 7.97
CA LYS A 59 -1.64 1.09 6.64
C LYS A 59 -1.95 -0.40 6.70
N ALA A 60 -2.70 -0.88 5.70
CA ALA A 60 -2.90 -2.31 5.51
C ALA A 60 -1.53 -2.99 5.29
N PRO A 61 -1.35 -4.24 5.74
CA PRO A 61 -0.19 -5.02 5.35
C PRO A 61 -0.13 -5.11 3.82
N GLU A 62 1.01 -4.73 3.25
CA GLU A 62 1.24 -4.87 1.81
C GLU A 62 1.52 -6.33 1.47
N ILE A 63 0.78 -6.88 0.51
CA ILE A 63 1.02 -8.21 -0.03
C ILE A 63 1.59 -8.03 -1.43
N VAL A 64 2.86 -8.39 -1.60
CA VAL A 64 3.56 -8.29 -2.89
C VAL A 64 3.51 -9.64 -3.60
N HIS A 65 2.90 -9.68 -4.78
CA HIS A 65 2.94 -10.83 -5.68
C HIS A 65 3.86 -10.52 -6.86
N ALA A 66 4.92 -11.32 -7.03
CA ALA A 66 5.83 -11.20 -8.16
C ALA A 66 5.56 -12.32 -9.18
N VAL A 67 5.30 -11.94 -10.43
CA VAL A 67 5.12 -12.85 -11.56
C VAL A 67 5.97 -12.37 -12.72
N THR A 68 6.78 -13.26 -13.28
CA THR A 68 7.55 -12.98 -14.50
C THR A 68 6.61 -13.01 -15.72
N VAL A 69 6.87 -12.19 -16.74
CA VAL A 69 6.10 -12.18 -17.99
C VAL A 69 6.02 -13.58 -18.62
N GLY A 70 7.11 -14.34 -18.65
CA GLY A 70 7.11 -15.70 -19.22
C GLY A 70 6.17 -16.69 -18.48
N LYS A 71 6.08 -16.62 -17.15
CA LYS A 71 5.11 -17.40 -16.37
C LYS A 71 3.67 -16.97 -16.65
N LEU A 72 3.44 -15.66 -16.85
CA LEU A 72 2.13 -15.14 -17.20
C LEU A 72 1.69 -15.63 -18.59
N GLN A 73 2.58 -15.57 -19.58
CA GLN A 73 2.33 -16.08 -20.94
C GLN A 73 2.05 -17.59 -20.93
N ALA A 74 2.91 -18.39 -20.29
CA ALA A 74 2.69 -19.84 -20.17
C ALA A 74 1.35 -20.17 -19.48
N TRP A 75 0.95 -19.37 -18.48
CA TRP A 75 -0.36 -19.52 -17.84
C TRP A 75 -1.53 -19.19 -18.77
N LEU A 76 -1.41 -18.17 -19.62
CA LEU A 76 -2.43 -17.81 -20.62
C LEU A 76 -2.57 -18.86 -21.73
N GLU A 77 -1.45 -19.46 -22.14
CA GLU A 77 -1.40 -20.56 -23.13
C GLU A 77 -2.00 -21.86 -22.58
N THR A 78 -1.88 -22.09 -21.26
CA THR A 78 -2.47 -23.27 -20.62
C THR A 78 -4.00 -23.21 -20.69
N GLY A 79 -4.64 -24.25 -21.21
CA GLY A 79 -6.10 -24.38 -21.21
C GLY A 79 -6.68 -24.23 -19.79
N GLY A 80 -7.66 -23.33 -19.63
CA GLY A 80 -8.43 -23.21 -18.40
C GLY A 80 -9.17 -24.51 -18.05
N LYS A 81 -9.26 -24.81 -16.75
CA LYS A 81 -9.88 -26.04 -16.23
C LYS A 81 -11.42 -26.01 -16.32
N THR A 82 -11.98 -24.82 -16.49
CA THR A 82 -13.44 -24.60 -16.60
C THR A 82 -13.75 -23.70 -17.80
N PRO A 83 -14.98 -23.76 -18.35
CA PRO A 83 -15.40 -22.85 -19.43
C PRO A 83 -15.24 -21.36 -19.08
N GLY A 84 -15.48 -20.98 -17.82
CA GLY A 84 -15.29 -19.60 -17.35
C GLY A 84 -13.81 -19.17 -17.34
N GLU A 85 -12.91 -20.06 -16.93
CA GLU A 85 -11.47 -19.79 -16.97
C GLU A 85 -10.96 -19.67 -18.42
N GLN A 86 -11.48 -20.50 -19.33
CA GLN A 86 -11.15 -20.43 -20.76
C GLN A 86 -11.58 -19.09 -21.38
N ALA A 87 -12.80 -18.63 -21.08
CA ALA A 87 -13.31 -17.35 -21.53
C ALA A 87 -12.46 -16.18 -20.98
N LEU A 88 -12.13 -16.22 -19.69
CA LEU A 88 -11.27 -15.20 -19.07
C LEU A 88 -9.89 -15.13 -19.73
N LYS A 89 -9.21 -16.28 -19.90
CA LYS A 89 -7.88 -16.31 -20.53
C LYS A 89 -7.93 -15.84 -21.99
N LYS A 90 -9.02 -16.13 -22.72
CA LYS A 90 -9.22 -15.61 -24.07
C LYS A 90 -9.28 -14.08 -24.08
N THR A 91 -10.12 -13.48 -23.24
CA THR A 91 -10.22 -12.01 -23.12
C THR A 91 -8.90 -11.37 -22.75
N LEU A 92 -8.12 -11.99 -21.85
CA LEU A 92 -6.81 -11.48 -21.44
C LEU A 92 -5.76 -11.57 -22.57
N ARG A 93 -5.77 -12.64 -23.38
CA ARG A 93 -4.92 -12.74 -24.58
C ARG A 93 -5.27 -11.69 -25.62
N ASP A 94 -6.56 -11.46 -25.86
CA ASP A 94 -7.03 -10.43 -26.78
C ASP A 94 -6.59 -9.03 -26.32
N ALA A 95 -6.65 -8.75 -25.01
CA ALA A 95 -6.18 -7.49 -24.43
C ALA A 95 -4.66 -7.28 -24.56
N LEU A 96 -3.87 -8.35 -24.60
CA LEU A 96 -2.42 -8.31 -24.85
C LEU A 96 -2.08 -8.18 -26.34
N GLY A 97 -3.07 -8.25 -27.24
CA GLY A 97 -2.84 -8.27 -28.69
C GLY A 97 -2.30 -9.59 -29.21
N GLU A 98 -2.26 -10.64 -28.38
CA GLU A 98 -1.84 -11.99 -28.74
C GLU A 98 -3.01 -12.72 -29.43
N ARG A 99 -3.36 -12.29 -30.65
CA ARG A 99 -4.30 -13.03 -31.48
C ARG A 99 -3.66 -14.39 -31.80
N PRO A 100 -4.27 -15.53 -31.41
CA PRO A 100 -3.70 -16.82 -31.74
C PRO A 100 -3.61 -16.93 -33.26
N ALA A 101 -2.41 -17.23 -33.77
CA ALA A 101 -2.19 -17.52 -35.17
C ALA A 101 -3.13 -18.67 -35.56
N GLY A 102 -4.15 -18.35 -36.36
CA GLY A 102 -5.05 -19.35 -36.94
C GLY A 102 -4.21 -20.27 -37.81
N ASN A 103 -4.18 -21.55 -37.44
CA ASN A 103 -3.56 -22.61 -38.22
C ASN A 103 -4.29 -22.69 -39.57
N SER A 104 -3.59 -22.33 -40.65
CA SER A 104 -4.02 -22.60 -42.04
C SER A 104 -3.60 -24.01 -42.45
#